data_AF-A0A9E2MR98-F1
#
_entry.id   AF-A0A9E2MR98-F1
#
_cell.length_a   1.000
_cell.length_b   1.000
_cell.length_c   1.000
_cell.angle_alpha   90.00
_cell.angle_beta   90.00
_cell.angle_gamma   90.00
#
_symmetry.space_group_name_H-M   'P 1'
#
loop_
_entity.id
_entity.type
_entity.pdbx_description
1 polymer ?
#
loop_
_entity_poly.entity_id
_entity_poly.type
_entity_poly.pdbx_seq_one_letter_code
_entity_poly.pdbx_strand_id
1 'polypeptide(L)'
;MEPPGPHGRRFPGDAQVWPRSRTTLGWTAGRQSDRLSQRRRRLYEIPNRRGIMTGADQGQVTLGKVHPPVPDPRFLPKMQRKLRAFQQAIRCTAIPWLLARGKKPMTVQMAEVYDILRVYRRWPGYYFRFRGYLKEPDRAGQLVSPRLLNKVQFDLNRNADLQLVGDKRRFRIWMQELGYPVIQEFFSKYGPGTIVDGQGVLVPLEQVAAFLKQRKGDLFVKPLGSSLGLGAFVWKPGDSSGFLENESTWIIQERLKQHPDMNRLYPGALNTLRILTVKHAGQIHVEMLVLRIGSGGSCIDNSGAGGLSARVDPDTGRIATPATRRYEFDPSQRPYREHPDTGVTIEGFEIPFFRDGLEIVVDAASKISSFRSLGWDVCFMEDGPLIVEANAQASVDLFLRFCDVANTATGRMARETYARRGG
;
A
#
# COMPACT_ATOMS: atom_id res chain seq x y z
N MET A 1 -54.97 0.11 -2.41
CA MET A 1 -54.38 1.44 -2.18
C MET A 1 -52.99 1.20 -1.62
N GLU A 2 -51.98 1.39 -2.46
CA GLU A 2 -50.56 1.12 -2.16
C GLU A 2 -49.96 2.18 -1.22
N PRO A 3 -48.95 1.83 -0.40
CA PRO A 3 -48.24 2.77 0.46
C PRO A 3 -47.17 3.57 -0.34
N PRO A 4 -46.83 4.79 0.09
CA PRO A 4 -45.92 5.66 -0.67
C PRO A 4 -44.46 5.18 -0.56
N GLY A 5 -43.77 5.16 -1.70
CA GLY A 5 -42.38 4.73 -1.83
C GLY A 5 -41.35 5.69 -1.22
N PRO A 6 -40.10 5.24 -1.00
CA PRO A 6 -39.07 6.02 -0.34
C PRO A 6 -38.50 7.10 -1.28
N HIS A 7 -38.45 8.33 -0.77
CA HIS A 7 -37.85 9.49 -1.42
C HIS A 7 -36.39 9.24 -1.84
N GLY A 8 -36.17 9.09 -3.15
CA GLY A 8 -34.86 9.20 -3.77
C GLY A 8 -34.38 10.65 -3.72
N ARG A 9 -33.22 10.89 -3.09
CA ARG A 9 -32.54 12.20 -3.20
C ARG A 9 -31.98 12.31 -4.61
N ARG A 10 -32.55 13.25 -5.39
CA ARG A 10 -31.94 13.80 -6.60
C ARG A 10 -30.75 14.66 -6.15
N PHE A 11 -29.54 14.29 -6.58
CA PHE A 11 -28.44 15.24 -6.64
C PHE A 11 -28.79 16.30 -7.71
N PRO A 12 -28.59 17.60 -7.46
CA PRO A 12 -28.72 18.59 -8.52
C PRO A 12 -27.68 18.26 -9.58
N GLY A 13 -28.16 18.08 -10.81
CA GLY A 13 -27.31 17.93 -11.98
C GLY A 13 -26.46 19.18 -12.16
N ASP A 14 -25.16 18.97 -12.20
CA ASP A 14 -24.33 19.37 -13.33
C ASP A 14 -23.17 18.39 -13.38
N ALA A 15 -23.21 17.49 -14.37
CA ALA A 15 -22.06 16.71 -14.76
C ALA A 15 -21.03 17.69 -15.31
N GLN A 16 -20.20 18.27 -14.43
CA GLN A 16 -18.98 18.95 -14.82
C GLN A 16 -18.06 17.89 -15.43
N VAL A 17 -18.15 17.78 -16.75
CA VAL A 17 -17.09 17.22 -17.58
C VAL A 17 -15.82 17.99 -17.23
N TRP A 18 -14.93 17.35 -16.48
CA TRP A 18 -13.65 17.92 -16.09
C TRP A 18 -12.92 18.36 -17.36
N PRO A 19 -12.48 19.64 -17.47
CA PRO A 19 -11.75 20.09 -18.63
C PRO A 19 -10.46 19.29 -18.75
N ARG A 20 -10.27 18.62 -19.89
CA ARG A 20 -9.07 17.88 -20.26
C ARG A 20 -7.87 18.83 -20.28
N SER A 21 -7.25 19.06 -19.13
CA SER A 21 -5.95 19.71 -19.08
C SER A 21 -4.90 18.68 -19.51
N ARG A 22 -4.25 18.92 -20.66
CA ARG A 22 -3.06 18.17 -21.08
C ARG A 22 -1.91 18.55 -20.14
N THR A 23 -1.94 18.01 -18.92
CA THR A 23 -0.76 18.00 -18.07
C THR A 23 0.11 16.88 -18.58
N THR A 24 1.24 17.21 -19.20
CA THR A 24 2.27 16.23 -19.60
C THR A 24 2.71 15.45 -18.36
N LEU A 25 2.16 14.26 -18.17
CA LEU A 25 2.58 13.31 -17.14
C LEU A 25 4.03 12.91 -17.45
N GLY A 26 4.96 13.35 -16.61
CA GLY A 26 6.36 12.93 -16.65
C GLY A 26 6.48 11.47 -16.22
N TRP A 27 6.25 10.55 -17.14
CA TRP A 27 6.54 9.13 -16.94
C TRP A 27 8.02 8.87 -17.19
N THR A 28 8.82 8.67 -16.14
CA THR A 28 10.13 8.03 -16.30
C THR A 28 9.95 6.51 -16.36
N ALA A 29 9.31 6.02 -17.43
CA ALA A 29 9.49 4.63 -17.85
C ALA A 29 10.91 4.51 -18.41
N GLY A 30 11.75 3.68 -17.79
CA GLY A 30 13.12 3.44 -18.21
C GLY A 30 13.21 2.85 -19.61
N ARG A 31 13.28 3.71 -20.63
CA ARG A 31 13.72 3.39 -22.00
C ARG A 31 15.19 3.72 -22.25
N GLN A 32 16.02 3.60 -21.22
CA GLN A 32 17.49 3.64 -21.32
C GLN A 32 18.12 2.58 -20.42
N SER A 33 17.81 1.30 -20.65
CA SER A 33 18.54 0.18 -20.02
C SER A 33 19.48 -0.56 -20.99
N ASP A 34 19.58 -0.15 -22.26
CA ASP A 34 20.26 -0.94 -23.28
C ASP A 34 21.79 -0.89 -23.29
N ARG A 35 22.44 0.02 -22.56
CA ARG A 35 23.93 0.06 -22.53
C ARG A 35 24.57 -0.67 -21.35
N LEU A 36 23.86 -0.84 -20.23
CA LEU A 36 24.33 -1.61 -19.07
C LEU A 36 23.86 -3.07 -19.09
N SER A 37 22.71 -3.37 -19.72
CA SER A 37 22.22 -4.73 -19.96
C SER A 37 23.11 -5.49 -20.96
N GLN A 38 23.61 -4.82 -21.99
CA GLN A 38 24.49 -5.41 -23.01
C GLN A 38 25.87 -5.80 -22.47
N ARG A 39 26.40 -5.10 -21.46
CA ARG A 39 27.64 -5.50 -20.77
C ARG A 39 27.44 -6.74 -19.87
N ARG A 40 26.23 -6.97 -19.34
CA ARG A 40 25.90 -8.11 -18.46
C ARG A 40 25.58 -9.39 -19.23
N ARG A 41 25.08 -9.30 -20.47
CA ARG A 41 24.79 -10.48 -21.32
C ARG A 41 26.04 -11.31 -21.68
N ARG A 42 27.23 -10.70 -21.70
CA ARG A 42 28.49 -11.42 -21.99
C ARG A 42 28.96 -12.40 -20.89
N LEU A 43 28.37 -12.37 -19.69
CA LEU A 43 28.76 -13.26 -18.57
C LEU A 43 27.93 -14.55 -18.48
N TYR A 44 26.99 -14.79 -19.41
CA TYR A 44 26.04 -15.91 -19.34
C TYR A 44 26.14 -16.92 -20.50
N GLU A 45 27.15 -16.83 -21.36
CA GLU A 45 27.34 -17.78 -22.46
C GLU A 45 28.17 -19.01 -22.02
N ILE A 46 27.49 -20.14 -21.78
CA ILE A 46 28.07 -21.49 -21.79
C ILE A 46 27.05 -22.40 -22.53
N PRO A 47 27.47 -23.32 -23.44
CA PRO A 47 26.55 -23.99 -24.35
C PRO A 47 25.72 -25.12 -23.72
N ASN A 48 24.54 -25.30 -24.28
CA ASN A 48 23.47 -26.24 -23.92
C ASN A 48 23.86 -27.72 -24.09
N ARG A 49 23.44 -28.61 -23.18
CA ARG A 49 23.27 -30.05 -23.44
C ARG A 49 22.01 -30.62 -22.77
N ARG A 50 21.10 -31.09 -23.64
CA ARG A 50 20.13 -32.20 -23.56
C ARG A 50 19.32 -32.43 -22.27
N GLY A 51 18.04 -32.04 -22.36
CA GLY A 51 16.81 -32.84 -22.17
C GLY A 51 16.68 -33.82 -20.99
N ILE A 52 15.57 -33.70 -20.26
CA ILE A 52 14.58 -34.76 -19.99
C ILE A 52 13.28 -34.09 -19.50
N MET A 53 12.17 -34.42 -20.14
CA MET A 53 10.80 -34.18 -19.68
C MET A 53 10.44 -35.18 -18.58
N THR A 54 9.78 -34.73 -17.51
CA THR A 54 8.67 -35.47 -16.87
C THR A 54 7.81 -34.49 -16.07
N GLY A 55 6.50 -34.53 -16.31
CA GLY A 55 5.50 -33.79 -15.56
C GLY A 55 5.03 -34.54 -14.31
N ALA A 56 4.31 -33.83 -13.44
CA ALA A 56 3.17 -34.33 -12.66
C ALA A 56 2.60 -33.15 -11.84
N ASP A 57 1.49 -32.61 -12.34
CA ASP A 57 0.47 -31.95 -11.54
C ASP A 57 -0.02 -32.87 -10.42
N GLN A 58 -0.11 -32.38 -9.19
CA GLN A 58 -1.21 -32.71 -8.28
C GLN A 58 -1.45 -31.53 -7.33
N GLY A 59 -2.60 -30.88 -7.55
CA GLY A 59 -3.13 -29.84 -6.67
C GLY A 59 -3.62 -30.41 -5.36
N GLN A 60 -3.16 -29.83 -4.26
CA GLN A 60 -3.87 -29.85 -2.98
C GLN A 60 -4.29 -28.41 -2.65
N VAL A 61 -5.59 -28.17 -2.79
CA VAL A 61 -6.27 -26.98 -2.28
C VAL A 61 -6.15 -27.01 -0.76
N THR A 62 -5.25 -26.20 -0.22
CA THR A 62 -5.10 -26.00 1.22
C THR A 62 -6.08 -24.90 1.62
N LEU A 63 -7.16 -25.30 2.32
CA LEU A 63 -8.06 -24.40 3.04
C LEU A 63 -7.24 -23.36 3.81
N GLY A 64 -7.47 -22.08 3.53
CA GLY A 64 -6.72 -20.96 4.09
C GLY A 64 -6.77 -20.97 5.61
N LYS A 65 -5.62 -21.21 6.25
CA LYS A 65 -5.47 -20.97 7.69
C LYS A 65 -5.65 -19.47 7.92
N VAL A 66 -6.68 -19.11 8.69
CA VAL A 66 -6.81 -17.78 9.29
C VAL A 66 -5.52 -17.53 10.07
N HIS A 67 -4.70 -16.60 9.60
CA HIS A 67 -3.49 -16.23 10.34
C HIS A 67 -3.93 -15.43 11.56
N PRO A 68 -3.66 -15.92 12.79
CA PRO A 68 -4.00 -15.14 13.97
C PRO A 68 -3.26 -13.80 13.92
N PRO A 69 -3.86 -12.72 14.44
CA PRO A 69 -3.22 -11.42 14.51
C PRO A 69 -1.88 -11.56 15.25
N VAL A 70 -0.81 -10.98 14.68
CA VAL A 70 0.50 -10.96 15.33
C VAL A 70 0.37 -10.17 16.64
N PRO A 71 0.75 -10.72 17.80
CA PRO A 71 0.67 -10.01 19.08
C PRO A 71 1.41 -8.67 19.01
N ASP A 72 0.81 -7.61 19.54
CA ASP A 72 1.39 -6.27 19.51
C ASP A 72 2.77 -6.27 20.23
N PRO A 73 3.89 -6.04 19.50
CA PRO A 73 5.23 -6.13 20.07
C PRO A 73 5.52 -5.09 21.14
N ARG A 74 4.65 -4.08 21.33
CA ARG A 74 4.80 -3.04 22.35
C ARG A 74 4.65 -3.56 23.77
N PHE A 75 3.93 -4.67 23.97
CA PHE A 75 3.71 -5.28 25.29
C PHE A 75 4.80 -6.30 25.70
N LEU A 76 5.84 -6.50 24.87
CA LEU A 76 6.93 -7.41 25.17
C LEU A 76 8.12 -6.68 25.82
N PRO A 77 8.80 -7.31 26.80
CA PRO A 77 10.09 -6.84 27.31
C PRO A 77 11.07 -6.53 26.17
N LYS A 78 11.85 -5.46 26.30
CA LYS A 78 12.77 -4.95 25.26
C LYS A 78 13.69 -6.03 24.68
N MET A 79 14.17 -6.95 25.52
CA MET A 79 15.04 -8.06 25.10
C MET A 79 14.29 -9.07 24.23
N GLN A 80 13.08 -9.49 24.61
CA GLN A 80 12.26 -10.39 23.81
C GLN A 80 11.86 -9.77 22.47
N ARG A 81 11.58 -8.46 22.44
CA ARG A 81 11.33 -7.71 21.20
C ARG A 81 12.54 -7.72 20.26
N LYS A 82 13.75 -7.52 20.80
CA LYS A 82 15.00 -7.61 20.01
C LYS A 82 15.23 -9.02 19.46
N LEU A 83 15.04 -10.05 20.28
CA LEU A 83 15.18 -11.44 19.87
C LEU A 83 14.18 -11.82 18.78
N ARG A 84 12.89 -11.47 18.94
CA ARG A 84 11.88 -11.70 17.91
C ARG A 84 12.19 -10.96 16.62
N ALA A 85 12.62 -9.70 16.70
CA ALA A 85 13.02 -8.93 15.52
C ALA A 85 14.20 -9.59 14.79
N PHE A 86 15.17 -10.12 15.53
CA PHE A 86 16.31 -10.86 14.96
C PHE A 86 15.88 -12.17 14.30
N GLN A 87 15.07 -12.99 14.99
CA GLN A 87 14.50 -14.23 14.44
C GLN A 87 13.69 -13.95 13.17
N GLN A 88 12.87 -12.89 13.18
CA GLN A 88 12.10 -12.48 12.01
C GLN A 88 13.01 -12.02 10.87
N ALA A 89 14.08 -11.28 11.16
CA ALA A 89 15.05 -10.87 10.15
C ALA A 89 15.70 -12.09 9.48
N ILE A 90 16.11 -13.11 10.25
CA ILE A 90 16.65 -14.37 9.72
C ILE A 90 15.62 -15.07 8.84
N ARG A 91 14.38 -15.22 9.33
CA ARG A 91 13.27 -15.86 8.59
C ARG A 91 12.95 -15.16 7.27
N CYS A 92 13.07 -13.83 7.21
CA CYS A 92 12.78 -13.06 6.00
C CYS A 92 14.00 -12.85 5.08
N THR A 93 15.19 -13.29 5.46
CA THR A 93 16.42 -13.04 4.67
C THR A 93 17.23 -14.32 4.44
N ALA A 94 17.89 -14.82 5.49
CA ALA A 94 18.83 -15.93 5.40
C ALA A 94 18.17 -17.24 4.96
N ILE A 95 17.03 -17.59 5.56
CA ILE A 95 16.32 -18.85 5.23
C ILE A 95 15.85 -18.85 3.76
N PRO A 96 15.14 -17.82 3.26
CA PRO A 96 14.77 -17.73 1.85
C PRO A 96 15.97 -17.75 0.90
N TRP A 97 17.08 -17.12 1.28
CA TRP A 97 18.31 -17.14 0.47
C TRP A 97 18.94 -18.53 0.40
N LEU A 98 19.00 -19.25 1.51
CA LEU A 98 19.54 -20.62 1.55
C LEU A 98 18.69 -21.56 0.67
N LEU A 99 17.37 -21.50 0.82
CA LEU A 99 16.41 -22.41 0.16
C LEU A 99 16.11 -22.05 -1.31
N ALA A 100 16.45 -20.84 -1.74
CA ALA A 100 16.11 -20.39 -3.09
C ALA A 100 16.82 -21.19 -4.19
N ARG A 101 16.03 -21.62 -5.18
CA ARG A 101 16.50 -22.11 -6.47
C ARG A 101 16.69 -20.92 -7.44
N GLY A 102 17.50 -21.08 -8.49
CA GLY A 102 17.67 -20.04 -9.50
C GLY A 102 18.51 -18.82 -9.06
N LYS A 103 19.39 -19.00 -8.07
CA LYS A 103 20.32 -17.95 -7.62
C LYS A 103 21.35 -17.64 -8.70
N LYS A 104 21.82 -16.38 -8.72
CA LYS A 104 23.02 -15.99 -9.46
C LYS A 104 24.23 -16.80 -8.97
N PRO A 105 25.28 -16.97 -9.79
CA PRO A 105 26.55 -17.53 -9.31
C PRO A 105 27.05 -16.79 -8.07
N MET A 106 27.69 -17.51 -7.14
CA MET A 106 28.13 -16.91 -5.86
C MET A 106 29.10 -15.74 -6.08
N THR A 107 29.96 -15.82 -7.10
CA THR A 107 30.86 -14.73 -7.52
C THR A 107 30.12 -13.45 -7.88
N VAL A 108 29.01 -13.56 -8.63
CA VAL A 108 28.16 -12.42 -8.99
C VAL A 108 27.47 -11.85 -7.74
N GLN A 109 26.94 -12.72 -6.87
CA GLN A 109 26.33 -12.27 -5.62
C GLN A 109 27.33 -11.53 -4.73
N MET A 110 28.56 -12.03 -4.61
CA MET A 110 29.64 -11.39 -3.85
C MET A 110 30.04 -10.04 -4.45
N ALA A 111 30.15 -9.95 -5.78
CA ALA A 111 30.44 -8.68 -6.45
C ALA A 111 29.33 -7.63 -6.22
N GLU A 112 28.07 -8.02 -6.33
CA GLU A 112 26.93 -7.12 -6.07
C GLU A 112 26.86 -6.69 -4.60
N VAL A 113 27.10 -7.62 -3.67
CA VAL A 113 27.21 -7.31 -2.23
C VAL A 113 28.38 -6.38 -1.97
N TYR A 114 29.53 -6.60 -2.60
CA TYR A 114 30.70 -5.74 -2.49
C TYR A 114 30.41 -4.34 -3.01
N ASP A 115 29.76 -4.20 -4.17
CA ASP A 115 29.36 -2.90 -4.70
C ASP A 115 28.39 -2.18 -3.76
N ILE A 116 27.42 -2.89 -3.18
CA ILE A 116 26.52 -2.30 -2.18
C ILE A 116 27.30 -1.88 -0.92
N LEU A 117 28.23 -2.69 -0.42
CA LEU A 117 29.05 -2.37 0.74
C LEU A 117 29.97 -1.18 0.46
N ARG A 118 30.56 -1.12 -0.73
CA ARG A 118 31.38 0.00 -1.21
C ARG A 118 30.57 1.29 -1.33
N VAL A 119 29.34 1.20 -1.85
CA VAL A 119 28.45 2.34 -2.12
C VAL A 119 27.57 2.72 -0.93
N TYR A 120 27.42 1.92 0.12
CA TYR A 120 26.56 2.29 1.26
C TYR A 120 27.21 2.10 2.62
N ARG A 121 28.40 1.47 2.67
CA ARG A 121 29.18 1.13 3.89
C ARG A 121 28.34 0.48 4.98
N ARG A 122 27.34 -0.30 4.57
CA ARG A 122 26.34 -0.90 5.45
C ARG A 122 25.94 -2.27 4.95
N TRP A 123 25.68 -3.16 5.90
CA TRP A 123 25.20 -4.51 5.61
C TRP A 123 23.98 -4.51 4.66
N PRO A 124 24.05 -5.21 3.52
CA PRO A 124 23.02 -5.19 2.48
C PRO A 124 21.85 -6.13 2.79
N GLY A 125 21.29 -6.09 4.01
CA GLY A 125 20.18 -6.98 4.40
C GLY A 125 18.96 -6.88 3.46
N TYR A 126 18.76 -5.73 2.82
CA TYR A 126 17.70 -5.50 1.85
C TYR A 126 17.92 -6.24 0.53
N TYR A 127 19.17 -6.47 0.10
CA TYR A 127 19.48 -7.29 -1.08
C TYR A 127 18.96 -8.72 -0.89
N PHE A 128 19.17 -9.29 0.29
CA PHE A 128 18.65 -10.62 0.63
C PHE A 128 17.13 -10.61 0.83
N ARG A 129 16.61 -9.64 1.60
CA ARG A 129 15.17 -9.52 1.84
C ARG A 129 14.39 -9.44 0.52
N PHE A 130 14.78 -8.53 -0.37
CA PHE A 130 14.10 -8.27 -1.65
C PHE A 130 14.68 -9.07 -2.82
N ARG A 131 15.35 -10.20 -2.51
CA ARG A 131 15.72 -11.24 -3.50
C ARG A 131 16.61 -10.78 -4.65
N GLY A 132 17.49 -9.81 -4.42
CA GLY A 132 18.47 -9.35 -5.42
C GLY A 132 19.42 -10.44 -5.93
N TYR A 133 19.55 -11.54 -5.18
CA TYR A 133 20.38 -12.69 -5.53
C TYR A 133 19.78 -13.64 -6.58
N LEU A 134 18.53 -13.47 -6.99
CA LEU A 134 17.88 -14.32 -8.00
C LEU A 134 18.29 -13.89 -9.41
N LYS A 135 18.40 -14.85 -10.33
CA LYS A 135 18.63 -14.57 -11.76
C LYS A 135 17.42 -13.89 -12.40
N GLU A 136 16.22 -14.38 -12.09
CA GLU A 136 14.98 -13.87 -12.65
C GLU A 136 13.91 -13.67 -11.56
N PRO A 137 13.28 -12.49 -11.48
CA PRO A 137 13.74 -11.25 -12.12
C PRO A 137 15.08 -10.77 -11.54
N ASP A 138 16.01 -10.28 -12.37
CA ASP A 138 17.23 -9.60 -11.87
C ASP A 138 16.87 -8.22 -11.33
N ARG A 139 16.88 -8.11 -9.99
CA ARG A 139 16.49 -6.87 -9.29
C ARG A 139 17.63 -6.19 -8.53
N ALA A 140 18.83 -6.76 -8.51
CA ALA A 140 19.91 -6.21 -7.66
C ALA A 140 20.18 -4.72 -7.95
N GLY A 141 20.24 -4.34 -9.23
CA GLY A 141 20.46 -2.96 -9.66
C GLY A 141 19.27 -2.01 -9.45
N GLN A 142 18.09 -2.57 -9.18
CA GLN A 142 16.83 -1.85 -8.99
C GLN A 142 16.61 -1.42 -7.52
N LEU A 143 17.31 -2.06 -6.58
CA LEU A 143 17.13 -1.84 -5.16
C LEU A 143 17.95 -0.64 -4.67
N VAL A 144 17.40 0.00 -3.64
CA VAL A 144 18.05 1.08 -2.88
C VAL A 144 17.88 0.80 -1.40
N SER A 145 18.82 1.24 -0.57
CA SER A 145 18.76 1.02 0.88
C SER A 145 17.44 1.57 1.47
N PRO A 146 16.65 0.76 2.20
CA PRO A 146 15.42 1.21 2.85
C PRO A 146 15.63 2.42 3.78
N ARG A 147 16.76 2.46 4.48
CA ARG A 147 17.09 3.58 5.37
C ARG A 147 17.31 4.88 4.61
N LEU A 148 17.93 4.80 3.44
CA LEU A 148 18.20 5.95 2.59
C LEU A 148 16.93 6.46 1.94
N LEU A 149 16.06 5.55 1.47
CA LEU A 149 14.73 5.90 0.96
C LEU A 149 13.90 6.62 2.03
N ASN A 150 13.80 6.05 3.22
CA ASN A 150 13.10 6.68 4.35
C ASN A 150 13.67 8.07 4.66
N LYS A 151 15.00 8.21 4.63
CA LYS A 151 15.65 9.49 4.87
C LYS A 151 15.31 10.52 3.80
N VAL A 152 15.38 10.16 2.51
CA VAL A 152 15.02 11.06 1.42
C VAL A 152 13.56 11.49 1.53
N GLN A 153 12.64 10.56 1.78
CA GLN A 153 11.22 10.89 1.92
C GLN A 153 10.95 11.77 3.15
N PHE A 154 11.66 11.53 4.26
CA PHE A 154 11.62 12.41 5.42
C PHE A 154 12.17 13.81 5.08
N ASP A 155 13.31 13.89 4.41
CA ASP A 155 13.94 15.15 4.02
C ASP A 155 13.06 15.94 3.03
N LEU A 156 12.35 15.26 2.13
CA LEU A 156 11.37 15.86 1.23
C LEU A 156 10.21 16.51 1.98
N ASN A 157 9.79 15.94 3.11
CA ASN A 157 8.70 16.45 3.93
C ASN A 157 9.17 17.15 5.22
N ARG A 158 10.46 17.53 5.32
CA ARG A 158 11.05 18.00 6.59
C ARG A 158 10.32 19.21 7.18
N ASN A 159 9.79 20.09 6.33
CA ASN A 159 9.12 21.31 6.72
C ASN A 159 7.58 21.17 6.68
N ALA A 160 7.06 19.96 6.43
CA ALA A 160 5.63 19.71 6.38
C ALA A 160 5.07 19.47 7.79
N ASP A 161 3.88 19.98 8.07
CA ASP A 161 3.12 19.57 9.25
C ASP A 161 2.59 18.15 9.04
N LEU A 162 3.31 17.15 9.56
CA LEU A 162 2.94 15.74 9.41
C LEU A 162 1.56 15.42 10.02
N GLN A 163 1.05 16.22 10.96
CA GLN A 163 -0.29 16.02 11.54
C GLN A 163 -1.40 16.24 10.50
N LEU A 164 -1.16 17.04 9.46
CA LEU A 164 -2.16 17.32 8.44
C LEU A 164 -2.57 16.07 7.65
N VAL A 165 -1.67 15.11 7.48
CA VAL A 165 -1.95 13.80 6.85
C VAL A 165 -1.98 12.65 7.86
N GLY A 166 -1.38 12.83 9.05
CA GLY A 166 -1.41 11.83 10.12
C GLY A 166 -2.75 11.77 10.85
N ASP A 167 -3.40 12.92 11.06
CA ASP A 167 -4.76 13.02 11.58
C ASP A 167 -5.75 12.87 10.41
N LYS A 168 -6.52 11.79 10.47
CA LYS A 168 -7.47 11.40 9.41
C LYS A 168 -8.59 12.41 9.23
N ARG A 169 -9.00 13.09 10.30
CA ARG A 169 -10.02 14.12 10.25
C ARG A 169 -9.48 15.37 9.59
N ARG A 170 -8.30 15.85 10.02
CA ARG A 170 -7.67 17.03 9.41
C ARG A 170 -7.43 16.82 7.92
N PHE A 171 -6.92 15.64 7.55
CA PHE A 171 -6.75 15.25 6.16
C PHE A 171 -8.06 15.30 5.38
N ARG A 172 -9.14 14.72 5.93
CA ARG A 172 -10.46 14.70 5.30
C ARG A 172 -11.01 16.10 5.08
N ILE A 173 -11.03 16.95 6.11
CA ILE A 173 -11.52 18.34 6.03
C ILE A 173 -10.75 19.08 4.94
N TRP A 174 -9.41 18.98 4.96
CA TRP A 174 -8.56 19.66 4.00
C TRP A 174 -8.83 19.24 2.55
N MET A 175 -8.94 17.93 2.29
CA MET A 175 -9.25 17.43 0.95
C MET A 175 -10.67 17.81 0.50
N GLN A 176 -11.63 17.83 1.43
CA GLN A 176 -13.00 18.24 1.16
C GLN A 176 -13.09 19.73 0.79
N GLU A 177 -12.36 20.60 1.50
CA GLU A 177 -12.24 22.04 1.18
C GLU A 177 -11.61 22.27 -0.20
N LEU A 178 -10.72 21.38 -0.63
CA LEU A 178 -10.14 21.38 -1.98
C LEU A 178 -11.07 20.77 -3.05
N GLY A 179 -12.24 20.28 -2.66
CA GLY A 179 -13.25 19.72 -3.56
C GLY A 179 -13.04 18.26 -3.97
N TYR A 180 -12.20 17.50 -3.26
CA TYR A 180 -11.94 16.10 -3.60
C TYR A 180 -12.92 15.13 -2.93
N PRO A 181 -13.29 14.01 -3.61
CA PRO A 181 -14.08 12.96 -2.99
C PRO A 181 -13.25 12.25 -1.91
N VAL A 182 -13.73 12.35 -0.67
CA VAL A 182 -13.10 11.74 0.51
C VAL A 182 -14.10 10.99 1.38
N ILE A 183 -13.57 10.03 2.13
CA ILE A 183 -14.36 9.20 3.04
C ILE A 183 -15.07 10.06 4.09
N GLN A 184 -16.36 9.81 4.29
CA GLN A 184 -17.15 10.51 5.28
C GLN A 184 -16.92 9.94 6.68
N GLU A 185 -16.85 10.85 7.64
CA GLU A 185 -16.71 10.56 9.06
C GLU A 185 -17.95 11.08 9.78
N PHE A 186 -18.50 10.25 10.66
CA PHE A 186 -19.63 10.64 11.50
C PHE A 186 -19.16 11.21 12.84
N PHE A 187 -18.18 10.56 13.48
CA PHE A 187 -17.70 10.95 14.81
C PHE A 187 -16.23 10.57 15.00
N SER A 188 -15.51 11.34 15.80
CA SER A 188 -14.17 11.01 16.34
C SER A 188 -14.10 11.24 17.83
N LYS A 189 -13.44 10.34 18.56
CA LYS A 189 -13.13 10.46 19.99
C LYS A 189 -11.63 10.59 20.18
N TYR A 190 -11.18 11.73 20.68
CA TYR A 190 -9.76 12.02 20.96
C TYR A 190 -9.35 11.73 22.41
N GLY A 191 -10.32 11.49 23.29
CA GLY A 191 -10.12 11.16 24.69
C GLY A 191 -11.46 11.14 25.46
N PRO A 192 -11.43 10.96 26.78
CA PRO A 192 -12.63 11.03 27.63
C PRO A 192 -13.34 12.37 27.46
N GLY A 193 -14.66 12.34 27.23
CA GLY A 193 -15.49 13.54 27.00
C GLY A 193 -15.14 14.35 25.75
N THR A 194 -14.15 13.93 24.95
CA THR A 194 -13.67 14.68 23.78
C THR A 194 -14.12 13.96 22.52
N ILE A 195 -15.42 14.01 22.26
CA ILE A 195 -16.06 13.46 21.06
C ILE A 195 -16.53 14.63 20.21
N VAL A 196 -16.28 14.52 18.92
CA VAL A 196 -16.65 15.50 17.91
C VAL A 196 -17.42 14.82 16.79
N ASP A 197 -18.42 15.50 16.26
CA ASP A 197 -19.14 15.07 15.05
C ASP A 197 -18.29 15.29 13.78
N GLY A 198 -18.83 14.96 12.61
CA GLY A 198 -18.17 15.17 11.33
C GLY A 198 -17.75 16.63 11.11
N GLN A 199 -18.54 17.60 11.58
CA GLN A 199 -18.38 19.03 11.30
C GLN A 199 -17.35 19.73 12.18
N GLY A 200 -17.11 19.26 13.39
CA GLY A 200 -16.18 19.93 14.31
C GLY A 200 -16.66 19.99 15.73
N VAL A 201 -17.96 19.77 15.91
CA VAL A 201 -18.69 20.20 17.09
C VAL A 201 -18.55 19.12 18.16
N LEU A 202 -18.25 19.55 19.38
CA LEU A 202 -18.23 18.66 20.53
C LEU A 202 -19.63 18.11 20.76
N VAL A 203 -19.74 16.79 20.88
CA VAL A 203 -21.00 16.09 21.10
C VAL A 203 -20.90 15.16 22.30
N PRO A 204 -21.98 15.00 23.07
CA PRO A 204 -22.02 14.07 24.19
C PRO A 204 -22.07 12.60 23.69
N LEU A 205 -21.62 11.65 24.52
CA LEU A 205 -21.58 10.21 24.18
C LEU A 205 -22.97 9.67 23.84
N GLU A 206 -23.99 10.18 24.52
CA GLU A 206 -25.40 9.86 24.38
C GLU A 206 -25.90 10.12 22.95
N GLN A 207 -25.39 11.18 22.31
CA GLN A 207 -25.73 11.49 20.92
C GLN A 207 -25.16 10.44 19.96
N VAL A 208 -23.93 9.97 20.20
CA VAL A 208 -23.33 8.89 19.42
C VAL A 208 -24.08 7.58 19.63
N ALA A 209 -24.44 7.26 20.88
CA ALA A 209 -25.23 6.07 21.20
C ALA A 209 -26.62 6.10 20.53
N ALA A 210 -27.30 7.25 20.54
CA ALA A 210 -28.57 7.45 19.85
C ALA A 210 -28.42 7.27 18.33
N PHE A 211 -27.35 7.82 17.74
CA PHE A 211 -27.03 7.62 16.32
C PHE A 211 -26.86 6.14 15.98
N LEU A 212 -26.08 5.38 16.77
CA LEU A 212 -25.88 3.95 16.55
C LEU A 212 -27.21 3.17 16.65
N LYS A 213 -28.08 3.49 17.62
CA LYS A 213 -29.39 2.83 17.76
C LYS A 213 -30.31 3.04 16.55
N GLN A 214 -30.21 4.19 15.89
CA GLN A 214 -31.05 4.52 14.72
C GLN A 214 -30.41 4.10 13.39
N ARG A 215 -29.12 3.73 13.39
CA ARG A 215 -28.35 3.42 12.20
C ARG A 215 -28.84 2.12 11.54
N LYS A 216 -29.16 2.19 10.24
CA LYS A 216 -29.60 1.03 9.45
C LYS A 216 -28.51 0.40 8.57
N GLY A 217 -27.37 1.06 8.41
CA GLY A 217 -26.29 0.59 7.55
C GLY A 217 -24.98 0.46 8.30
N ASP A 218 -24.13 -0.44 7.84
CA ASP A 218 -22.82 -0.73 8.42
C ASP A 218 -21.94 0.53 8.55
N LEU A 219 -21.04 0.46 9.53
CA LEU A 219 -20.04 1.48 9.83
C LEU A 219 -18.65 0.84 9.84
N PHE A 220 -17.64 1.63 9.53
CA PHE A 220 -16.25 1.24 9.70
C PHE A 220 -15.66 2.01 10.88
N VAL A 221 -15.25 1.29 11.91
CA VAL A 221 -14.69 1.87 13.14
C VAL A 221 -13.21 1.55 13.21
N LYS A 222 -12.38 2.54 13.48
CA LYS A 222 -10.92 2.35 13.62
C LYS A 222 -10.34 3.21 14.75
N PRO A 223 -9.26 2.78 15.40
CA PRO A 223 -8.55 3.64 16.34
C PRO A 223 -7.87 4.81 15.64
N LEU A 224 -7.87 6.01 16.23
CA LEU A 224 -7.27 7.21 15.61
C LEU A 224 -5.75 7.10 15.48
N GLY A 225 -5.08 6.54 16.50
CA GLY A 225 -3.62 6.43 16.55
C GLY A 225 -3.04 5.10 16.07
N SER A 226 -3.84 4.20 15.50
CA SER A 226 -3.31 2.90 15.04
C SER A 226 -2.74 2.97 13.62
N SER A 227 -1.73 2.13 13.39
CA SER A 227 -1.15 1.87 12.08
C SER A 227 -1.55 0.48 11.60
N LEU A 228 -1.45 0.23 10.28
CA LEU A 228 -1.69 -1.09 9.67
C LEU A 228 -3.12 -1.62 9.80
N GLY A 229 -4.09 -0.77 10.17
CA GLY A 229 -5.48 -1.17 10.40
C GLY A 229 -5.71 -1.96 11.69
N LEU A 230 -4.74 -2.02 12.60
CA LEU A 230 -4.91 -2.73 13.88
C LEU A 230 -6.07 -2.13 14.68
N GLY A 231 -6.98 -3.01 15.10
CA GLY A 231 -8.18 -2.65 15.87
C GLY A 231 -9.33 -2.08 15.05
N ALA A 232 -9.21 -2.04 13.72
CA ALA A 232 -10.34 -1.66 12.86
C ALA A 232 -11.34 -2.80 12.72
N PHE A 233 -12.63 -2.48 12.71
CA PHE A 233 -13.72 -3.43 12.57
C PHE A 233 -14.92 -2.82 11.85
N VAL A 234 -15.79 -3.69 11.35
CA VAL A 234 -17.11 -3.31 10.82
C VAL A 234 -18.12 -3.44 11.94
N TRP A 235 -18.82 -2.35 12.24
CA TRP A 235 -19.97 -2.35 13.14
C TRP A 235 -21.24 -2.47 12.30
N LYS A 236 -22.13 -3.38 12.67
CA LYS A 236 -23.43 -3.62 12.03
C LYS A 236 -24.58 -3.15 12.91
N PRO A 237 -25.73 -2.77 12.33
CA PRO A 237 -26.93 -2.49 13.10
C PRO A 237 -27.27 -3.63 14.07
N GLY A 238 -27.37 -3.31 15.36
CA GLY A 238 -27.63 -4.28 16.43
C GLY A 238 -26.37 -4.80 17.14
N ASP A 239 -25.17 -4.53 16.62
CA ASP A 239 -23.93 -4.86 17.32
C ASP A 239 -23.77 -4.04 18.61
N SER A 240 -23.06 -4.61 19.59
CA SER A 240 -22.75 -3.94 20.84
C SER A 240 -22.02 -2.61 20.62
N SER A 241 -22.45 -1.57 21.33
CA SER A 241 -21.80 -0.26 21.39
C SER A 241 -20.74 -0.17 22.49
N GLY A 242 -20.28 -1.29 23.07
CA GLY A 242 -19.33 -1.30 24.20
C GLY A 242 -17.98 -0.64 23.90
N PHE A 243 -17.62 -0.47 22.62
CA PHE A 243 -16.43 0.30 22.24
C PHE A 243 -16.56 1.81 22.55
N LEU A 244 -17.78 2.33 22.78
CA LEU A 244 -18.00 3.73 23.15
C LEU A 244 -17.49 4.03 24.58
N GLU A 245 -17.66 3.06 25.48
CA GLU A 245 -17.36 3.15 26.91
C GLU A 245 -15.87 2.98 27.22
N ASN A 246 -15.06 2.55 26.24
CA ASN A 246 -13.63 2.38 26.45
C ASN A 246 -12.90 3.73 26.55
N GLU A 247 -11.76 3.77 27.23
CA GLU A 247 -10.86 4.94 27.28
C GLU A 247 -10.10 5.16 25.96
N SER A 248 -10.38 4.36 24.93
CA SER A 248 -9.62 4.39 23.67
C SER A 248 -10.13 5.49 22.73
N THR A 249 -9.23 5.93 21.85
CA THR A 249 -9.57 6.86 20.78
C THR A 249 -10.05 6.09 19.55
N TRP A 250 -11.07 6.63 18.88
CA TRP A 250 -11.67 5.98 17.71
C TRP A 250 -12.24 7.01 16.74
N ILE A 251 -12.46 6.57 15.51
CA ILE A 251 -13.19 7.30 14.48
C ILE A 251 -14.21 6.35 13.85
N ILE A 252 -15.44 6.84 13.70
CA ILE A 252 -16.56 6.15 13.08
C ILE A 252 -16.75 6.75 11.68
N GLN A 253 -16.61 5.90 10.67
CA GLN A 253 -16.73 6.28 9.27
C GLN A 253 -17.83 5.47 8.58
N GLU A 254 -18.25 5.97 7.42
CA GLU A 254 -19.11 5.20 6.54
C GLU A 254 -18.42 3.91 6.08
N ARG A 255 -19.17 2.81 6.05
CA ARG A 255 -18.73 1.59 5.36
C ARG A 255 -18.92 1.79 3.86
N LEU A 256 -17.82 2.13 3.20
CA LEU A 256 -17.79 2.32 1.74
C LEU A 256 -18.20 1.05 0.99
N LYS A 257 -19.03 1.23 -0.04
CA LYS A 257 -19.41 0.21 -1.03
C LYS A 257 -18.55 0.35 -2.28
N GLN A 258 -17.51 -0.47 -2.39
CA GLN A 258 -16.65 -0.47 -3.57
C GLN A 258 -17.37 -1.03 -4.80
N HIS A 259 -16.85 -0.66 -5.98
CA HIS A 259 -17.34 -1.08 -7.28
C HIS A 259 -17.53 -2.62 -7.36
N PRO A 260 -18.58 -3.13 -8.03
CA PRO A 260 -18.82 -4.56 -8.20
C PRO A 260 -17.62 -5.34 -8.74
N ASP A 261 -16.85 -4.77 -9.68
CA ASP A 261 -15.63 -5.44 -10.15
C ASP A 261 -14.57 -5.58 -9.06
N MET A 262 -14.39 -4.56 -8.21
CA MET A 262 -13.48 -4.68 -7.06
C MET A 262 -13.96 -5.73 -6.06
N ASN A 263 -15.28 -5.90 -5.91
CA ASN A 263 -15.85 -6.98 -5.09
C ASN A 263 -15.58 -8.38 -5.67
N ARG A 264 -15.41 -8.52 -6.99
CA ARG A 264 -15.01 -9.80 -7.60
C ARG A 264 -13.62 -10.22 -7.11
N LEU A 265 -12.68 -9.29 -7.01
CA LEU A 265 -11.36 -9.58 -6.42
C LEU A 265 -11.52 -10.04 -4.97
N TYR A 266 -12.11 -9.19 -4.12
CA TYR A 266 -12.39 -9.55 -2.74
C TYR A 266 -13.45 -8.64 -2.10
N PRO A 267 -14.61 -9.15 -1.67
CA PRO A 267 -15.69 -8.32 -1.12
C PRO A 267 -15.57 -8.06 0.40
N GLY A 268 -14.71 -8.80 1.10
CA GLY A 268 -14.60 -8.71 2.57
C GLY A 268 -13.97 -7.41 3.06
N ALA A 269 -13.14 -6.77 2.24
CA ALA A 269 -12.43 -5.54 2.56
C ALA A 269 -12.56 -4.52 1.43
N LEU A 270 -12.24 -3.27 1.74
CA LEU A 270 -12.05 -2.24 0.73
C LEU A 270 -10.69 -2.47 0.05
N ASN A 271 -10.68 -2.86 -1.22
CA ASN A 271 -9.46 -3.01 -2.01
C ASN A 271 -9.00 -1.64 -2.49
N THR A 272 -7.76 -1.27 -2.20
CA THR A 272 -7.26 0.09 -2.44
C THR A 272 -6.01 0.11 -3.30
N LEU A 273 -5.91 1.11 -4.17
CA LEU A 273 -4.71 1.43 -4.92
C LEU A 273 -3.81 2.33 -4.09
N ARG A 274 -2.61 1.83 -3.77
CA ARG A 274 -1.54 2.60 -3.16
C ARG A 274 -0.76 3.35 -4.24
N ILE A 275 -0.80 4.68 -4.20
CA ILE A 275 -0.09 5.56 -5.13
C ILE A 275 1.00 6.31 -4.37
N LEU A 276 2.26 6.22 -4.78
CA LEU A 276 3.33 7.08 -4.24
C LEU A 276 3.58 8.23 -5.21
N THR A 277 3.38 9.46 -4.75
CA THR A 277 3.70 10.67 -5.52
C THR A 277 4.90 11.40 -4.92
N VAL A 278 5.76 11.93 -5.77
CA VAL A 278 6.90 12.77 -5.37
C VAL A 278 6.95 14.05 -6.17
N LYS A 279 7.00 15.20 -5.49
CA LYS A 279 7.17 16.52 -6.08
C LYS A 279 8.65 16.88 -6.18
N HIS A 280 9.17 16.86 -7.40
CA HIS A 280 10.57 17.13 -7.71
C HIS A 280 10.68 17.98 -8.97
N ALA A 281 11.52 19.03 -8.91
CA ALA A 281 11.71 19.99 -10.00
C ALA A 281 10.40 20.57 -10.57
N GLY A 282 9.46 20.92 -9.67
CA GLY A 282 8.16 21.49 -10.07
C GLY A 282 7.14 20.49 -10.63
N GLN A 283 7.51 19.21 -10.79
CA GLN A 283 6.65 18.18 -11.38
C GLN A 283 6.25 17.13 -10.33
N ILE A 284 5.05 16.56 -10.51
CA ILE A 284 4.58 15.40 -9.75
C ILE A 284 4.99 14.13 -10.48
N HIS A 285 5.75 13.28 -9.80
CA HIS A 285 6.19 11.97 -10.27
C HIS A 285 5.35 10.90 -9.56
N VAL A 286 4.66 10.06 -10.33
CA VAL A 286 4.00 8.86 -9.79
C VAL A 286 5.03 7.73 -9.79
N GLU A 287 5.52 7.36 -8.61
CA GLU A 287 6.66 6.43 -8.49
C GLU A 287 6.24 4.99 -8.20
N MET A 288 5.05 4.78 -7.66
CA MET A 288 4.55 3.44 -7.30
C MET A 288 3.05 3.39 -7.47
N LEU A 289 2.58 2.29 -8.08
CA LEU A 289 1.17 1.92 -8.21
C LEU A 289 1.03 0.45 -7.82
N VAL A 290 0.46 0.21 -6.65
CA VAL A 290 0.30 -1.14 -6.10
C VAL A 290 -1.12 -1.29 -5.58
N LEU A 291 -1.88 -2.22 -6.16
CA LEU A 291 -3.18 -2.59 -5.62
C LEU A 291 -2.97 -3.46 -4.39
N ARG A 292 -3.65 -3.11 -3.30
CA ARG A 292 -3.78 -3.91 -2.08
C ARG A 292 -5.14 -4.60 -2.12
N ILE A 293 -5.14 -5.90 -1.85
CA ILE A 293 -6.32 -6.75 -1.97
C ILE A 293 -6.51 -7.45 -0.62
N GLY A 294 -7.72 -7.37 -0.05
CA GLY A 294 -8.04 -8.10 1.17
C GLY A 294 -7.98 -9.60 0.99
N SER A 295 -7.87 -10.36 2.08
CA SER A 295 -7.96 -11.82 2.06
C SER A 295 -8.21 -12.37 3.47
N GLY A 296 -8.54 -13.66 3.56
CA GLY A 296 -8.57 -14.43 4.81
C GLY A 296 -9.64 -13.96 5.81
N GLY A 297 -10.76 -13.43 5.33
CA GLY A 297 -11.85 -12.93 6.17
C GLY A 297 -11.58 -11.56 6.82
N SER A 298 -10.43 -10.94 6.55
CA SER A 298 -10.10 -9.60 7.03
C SER A 298 -11.02 -8.54 6.41
N CYS A 299 -11.43 -7.55 7.21
CA CYS A 299 -12.16 -6.36 6.75
C CYS A 299 -11.25 -5.23 6.22
N ILE A 300 -9.94 -5.42 6.32
CA ILE A 300 -8.89 -4.52 5.85
C ILE A 300 -7.99 -5.23 4.83
N ASP A 301 -7.58 -4.50 3.79
CA ASP A 301 -6.74 -4.99 2.69
C ASP A 301 -5.22 -4.87 2.94
N ASN A 302 -4.85 -4.29 4.07
CA ASN A 302 -3.46 -3.98 4.37
C ASN A 302 -2.60 -5.26 4.41
N SER A 303 -1.43 -5.22 3.79
CA SER A 303 -0.47 -6.33 3.82
C SER A 303 -0.04 -6.70 5.26
N GLY A 304 -0.14 -5.77 6.21
CA GLY A 304 0.10 -5.98 7.64
C GLY A 304 -0.98 -6.82 8.34
N ALA A 305 -2.14 -7.00 7.72
CA ALA A 305 -3.25 -7.83 8.18
C ALA A 305 -3.40 -9.10 7.32
N GLY A 306 -2.35 -9.46 6.58
CA GLY A 306 -2.35 -10.60 5.67
C GLY A 306 -2.73 -10.25 4.24
N GLY A 307 -3.16 -9.03 3.90
CA GLY A 307 -3.55 -8.66 2.54
C GLY A 307 -2.52 -8.98 1.45
N LEU A 308 -3.02 -9.18 0.24
CA LEU A 308 -2.24 -9.37 -0.97
C LEU A 308 -1.84 -8.02 -1.58
N SER A 309 -0.78 -8.00 -2.37
CA SER A 309 -0.37 -6.80 -3.10
C SER A 309 0.18 -7.15 -4.46
N ALA A 310 -0.19 -6.37 -5.48
CA ALA A 310 0.26 -6.56 -6.86
C ALA A 310 0.54 -5.22 -7.54
N ARG A 311 1.54 -5.19 -8.42
CA ARG A 311 1.85 -3.99 -9.20
C ARG A 311 0.77 -3.74 -10.23
N VAL A 312 0.42 -2.48 -10.44
CA VAL A 312 -0.49 -2.04 -11.51
C VAL A 312 0.31 -1.44 -12.64
N ASP A 313 -0.06 -1.77 -13.87
CA ASP A 313 0.44 -1.15 -15.08
C ASP A 313 -0.18 0.25 -15.21
N PRO A 314 0.65 1.29 -15.34
CA PRO A 314 0.20 2.67 -15.36
C PRO A 314 -0.52 3.11 -16.62
N ASP A 315 -0.31 2.41 -17.73
CA ASP A 315 -0.82 2.77 -19.04
C ASP A 315 -2.19 2.14 -19.28
N THR A 316 -2.43 0.99 -18.65
CA THR A 316 -3.65 0.20 -18.83
C THR A 316 -4.54 0.16 -17.59
N GLY A 317 -4.01 0.46 -16.40
CA GLY A 317 -4.75 0.27 -15.14
C GLY A 317 -4.96 -1.20 -14.77
N ARG A 318 -4.29 -2.12 -15.46
CA ARG A 318 -4.38 -3.56 -15.21
C ARG A 318 -3.32 -4.02 -14.24
N ILE A 319 -3.61 -5.03 -13.45
CA ILE A 319 -2.62 -5.65 -12.57
C ILE A 319 -1.55 -6.34 -13.44
N ALA A 320 -0.30 -5.92 -13.29
CA ALA A 320 0.82 -6.28 -14.17
C ALA A 320 1.64 -7.48 -13.67
N THR A 321 1.40 -7.94 -12.45
CA THR A 321 2.17 -8.99 -11.80
C THR A 321 1.26 -9.88 -10.96
N PRO A 322 1.62 -11.14 -10.71
CA PRO A 322 1.00 -11.92 -9.65
C PRO A 322 1.07 -11.18 -8.30
N ALA A 323 0.06 -11.37 -7.45
CA ALA A 323 0.10 -10.79 -6.12
C ALA A 323 1.07 -11.55 -5.21
N THR A 324 1.55 -10.90 -4.16
CA THR A 324 2.34 -11.52 -3.08
C THR A 324 1.91 -10.96 -1.72
N ARG A 325 2.06 -11.76 -0.66
CA ARG A 325 1.90 -11.28 0.72
C ARG A 325 3.17 -10.60 1.20
N ARG A 326 3.07 -9.85 2.30
CA ARG A 326 4.26 -9.30 2.98
C ARG A 326 5.20 -10.43 3.43
N TYR A 327 6.51 -10.19 3.44
CA TYR A 327 7.51 -11.19 3.84
C TYR A 327 7.26 -11.79 5.22
N GLU A 328 6.71 -11.02 6.16
CA GLU A 328 6.38 -11.51 7.50
C GLU A 328 5.28 -12.57 7.52
N PHE A 329 4.38 -12.56 6.53
CA PHE A 329 3.32 -13.56 6.35
C PHE A 329 3.73 -14.67 5.40
N ASP A 330 4.46 -14.34 4.34
CA ASP A 330 5.00 -15.30 3.39
C ASP A 330 6.46 -14.97 3.02
N PRO A 331 7.43 -15.52 3.78
CA PRO A 331 8.85 -15.34 3.48
C PRO A 331 9.26 -15.92 2.11
N SER A 332 8.49 -16.89 1.61
CA SER A 332 8.71 -17.51 0.31
C SER A 332 8.23 -16.65 -0.86
N GLN A 333 7.54 -15.53 -0.59
CA GLN A 333 6.95 -14.64 -1.59
C GLN A 333 6.34 -15.42 -2.75
N ARG A 334 5.49 -16.39 -2.41
CA ARG A 334 4.81 -17.20 -3.40
C ARG A 334 3.96 -16.27 -4.28
N PRO A 335 4.03 -16.39 -5.61
CA PRO A 335 3.15 -15.65 -6.49
C PRO A 335 1.73 -16.22 -6.41
N TYR A 336 0.76 -15.34 -6.23
CA TYR A 336 -0.66 -15.62 -6.31
C TYR A 336 -1.18 -15.08 -7.64
N ARG A 337 -1.39 -15.99 -8.61
CA ARG A 337 -2.00 -15.65 -9.90
C ARG A 337 -3.52 -15.52 -9.81
N GLU A 338 -4.11 -16.25 -8.87
CA GLU A 338 -5.51 -16.18 -8.51
C GLU A 338 -5.64 -15.78 -7.05
N HIS A 339 -6.75 -15.12 -6.72
CA HIS A 339 -7.09 -14.76 -5.37
C HIS A 339 -7.44 -16.01 -4.56
N PRO A 340 -6.80 -16.26 -3.40
CA PRO A 340 -6.91 -17.52 -2.68
C PRO A 340 -8.32 -17.81 -2.13
N ASP A 341 -9.14 -16.78 -1.93
CA ASP A 341 -10.48 -16.94 -1.37
C ASP A 341 -11.59 -16.89 -2.42
N THR A 342 -11.37 -16.21 -3.55
CA THR A 342 -12.41 -15.95 -4.57
C THR A 342 -12.12 -16.66 -5.89
N GLY A 343 -10.91 -17.19 -6.09
CA GLY A 343 -10.46 -17.83 -7.32
C GLY A 343 -10.27 -16.87 -8.50
N VAL A 344 -10.55 -15.56 -8.33
CA VAL A 344 -10.44 -14.60 -9.41
C VAL A 344 -8.99 -14.42 -9.86
N THR A 345 -8.75 -14.46 -11.17
CA THR A 345 -7.44 -14.16 -11.75
C THR A 345 -7.05 -12.72 -11.43
N ILE A 346 -5.91 -12.57 -10.78
CA ILE A 346 -5.38 -11.28 -10.33
C ILE A 346 -4.64 -10.60 -11.47
N GLU A 347 -3.68 -11.28 -12.08
CA GLU A 347 -2.87 -10.70 -13.17
C GLU A 347 -3.75 -10.45 -14.40
N GLY A 348 -3.72 -9.22 -14.92
CA GLY A 348 -4.57 -8.77 -16.02
C GLY A 348 -5.93 -8.18 -15.57
N PHE A 349 -6.30 -8.26 -14.29
CA PHE A 349 -7.52 -7.63 -13.77
C PHE A 349 -7.46 -6.11 -13.98
N GLU A 350 -8.52 -5.54 -14.56
CA GLU A 350 -8.63 -4.12 -14.86
C GLU A 350 -9.32 -3.37 -13.73
N ILE A 351 -8.68 -2.31 -13.21
CA ILE A 351 -9.22 -1.51 -12.12
C ILE A 351 -10.23 -0.49 -12.68
N PRO A 352 -11.49 -0.48 -12.23
CA PRO A 352 -12.49 0.48 -12.68
C PRO A 352 -12.10 1.91 -12.28
N PHE A 353 -12.40 2.90 -13.13
CA PHE A 353 -12.07 4.32 -12.91
C PHE A 353 -10.60 4.60 -12.58
N PHE A 354 -9.68 3.72 -13.02
CA PHE A 354 -8.26 3.83 -12.68
C PHE A 354 -7.66 5.18 -13.10
N ARG A 355 -7.99 5.65 -14.32
CA ARG A 355 -7.48 6.93 -14.84
C ARG A 355 -7.95 8.10 -13.99
N ASP A 356 -9.24 8.15 -13.67
CA ASP A 356 -9.80 9.18 -12.80
C ASP A 356 -9.13 9.15 -11.42
N GLY A 357 -8.89 7.95 -10.87
CA GLY A 357 -8.19 7.77 -9.59
C GLY A 357 -6.74 8.28 -9.59
N LEU A 358 -6.03 8.13 -10.72
CA LEU A 358 -4.70 8.73 -10.89
C LEU A 358 -4.79 10.25 -10.99
N GLU A 359 -5.74 10.77 -11.76
CA GLU A 359 -5.91 12.20 -12.00
C GLU A 359 -6.22 12.96 -10.72
N ILE A 360 -7.16 12.49 -9.89
CA ILE A 360 -7.47 13.15 -8.61
C ILE A 360 -6.26 13.19 -7.68
N VAL A 361 -5.42 12.15 -7.68
CA VAL A 361 -4.24 12.09 -6.80
C VAL A 361 -3.13 13.00 -7.32
N VAL A 362 -2.90 13.05 -8.63
CA VAL A 362 -1.91 13.95 -9.23
C VAL A 362 -2.33 15.41 -9.05
N ASP A 363 -3.60 15.72 -9.25
CA ASP A 363 -4.15 17.06 -9.02
C ASP A 363 -4.02 17.46 -7.54
N ALA A 364 -4.45 16.61 -6.62
CA ALA A 364 -4.30 16.82 -5.17
C ALA A 364 -2.83 17.03 -4.78
N ALA A 365 -1.93 16.14 -5.20
CA ALA A 365 -0.50 16.26 -4.95
C ALA A 365 0.10 17.55 -5.53
N SER A 366 -0.42 18.08 -6.62
CA SER A 366 0.06 19.32 -7.23
C SER A 366 -0.30 20.56 -6.40
N LYS A 367 -1.51 20.60 -5.86
CA LYS A 367 -2.06 21.70 -5.03
C LYS A 367 -1.48 21.72 -3.63
N ILE A 368 -0.99 20.59 -3.14
CA ILE A 368 -0.30 20.51 -1.85
C ILE A 368 1.14 20.99 -2.00
N SER A 369 1.45 22.18 -1.46
CA SER A 369 2.80 22.75 -1.47
C SER A 369 3.67 22.28 -0.31
N SER A 370 3.05 21.99 0.85
CA SER A 370 3.74 21.64 2.09
C SER A 370 4.36 20.25 2.08
N PHE A 371 3.78 19.31 1.32
CA PHE A 371 4.29 17.95 1.16
C PHE A 371 4.90 17.73 -0.21
N ARG A 372 6.00 16.97 -0.23
CA ARG A 372 6.70 16.60 -1.47
C ARG A 372 6.77 15.10 -1.70
N SER A 373 6.43 14.27 -0.72
CA SER A 373 6.36 12.81 -0.87
C SER A 373 5.14 12.30 -0.10
N LEU A 374 4.16 11.74 -0.81
CA LEU A 374 2.93 11.23 -0.19
C LEU A 374 2.56 9.87 -0.76
N GLY A 375 2.22 8.95 0.13
CA GLY A 375 1.55 7.70 -0.24
C GLY A 375 0.04 7.85 -0.05
N TRP A 376 -0.71 7.74 -1.13
CA TRP A 376 -2.16 7.88 -1.19
C TRP A 376 -2.83 6.52 -1.25
N ASP A 377 -3.92 6.36 -0.53
CA ASP A 377 -4.80 5.20 -0.60
C ASP A 377 -6.10 5.63 -1.27
N VAL A 378 -6.37 5.07 -2.45
CA VAL A 378 -7.55 5.37 -3.26
C VAL A 378 -8.40 4.10 -3.37
N CYS A 379 -9.70 4.22 -3.19
CA CYS A 379 -10.65 3.16 -3.52
C CYS A 379 -11.52 3.54 -4.71
N PHE A 380 -12.20 2.55 -5.28
CA PHE A 380 -13.05 2.72 -6.46
C PHE A 380 -14.46 2.28 -6.10
N MET A 381 -15.37 3.25 -6.12
CA MET A 381 -16.79 3.11 -5.80
C MET A 381 -17.59 2.86 -7.09
N GLU A 382 -18.90 2.63 -6.96
CA GLU A 382 -19.80 2.49 -8.11
C GLU A 382 -19.83 3.73 -9.01
N ASP A 383 -19.62 4.91 -8.43
CA ASP A 383 -19.73 6.23 -9.06
C ASP A 383 -18.39 6.94 -9.29
N GLY A 384 -17.26 6.33 -8.91
CA GLY A 384 -15.93 6.88 -9.19
C GLY A 384 -14.88 6.60 -8.11
N PRO A 385 -13.67 7.18 -8.24
CA PRO A 385 -12.61 7.04 -7.26
C PRO A 385 -12.84 7.92 -6.03
N LEU A 386 -12.36 7.48 -4.88
CA LEU A 386 -12.41 8.21 -3.62
C LEU A 386 -11.08 8.09 -2.87
N ILE A 387 -10.60 9.21 -2.31
CA ILE A 387 -9.37 9.25 -1.52
C ILE A 387 -9.70 8.84 -0.07
N VAL A 388 -9.10 7.74 0.39
CA VAL A 388 -9.34 7.18 1.72
C VAL A 388 -8.43 7.83 2.77
N GLU A 389 -7.13 7.88 2.48
CA GLU A 389 -6.13 8.52 3.34
C GLU A 389 -4.84 8.85 2.55
N ALA A 390 -4.03 9.76 3.08
CA ALA A 390 -2.66 9.97 2.65
C ALA A 390 -1.70 9.77 3.82
N ASN A 391 -0.47 9.39 3.50
CA ASN A 391 0.55 9.06 4.48
C ASN A 391 1.89 9.69 4.08
N ALA A 392 2.48 10.49 4.97
CA ALA A 392 3.81 11.08 4.78
C ALA A 392 4.95 10.06 4.93
N GLN A 393 4.68 8.92 5.57
CA GLN A 393 5.65 7.84 5.72
C GLN A 393 5.53 6.79 4.62
N ALA A 394 6.71 6.48 4.10
CA ALA A 394 7.01 5.67 2.95
C ALA A 394 6.48 4.23 3.03
N SER A 395 5.75 3.80 2.01
CA SER A 395 5.52 2.37 1.72
C SER A 395 6.77 1.68 1.15
N VAL A 396 7.92 1.81 1.83
CA VAL A 396 9.23 1.32 1.35
C VAL A 396 9.20 -0.18 1.03
N ASP A 397 8.45 -0.97 1.81
CA ASP A 397 8.30 -2.40 1.56
C ASP A 397 7.65 -2.68 0.20
N LEU A 398 6.51 -2.04 -0.10
CA LEU A 398 5.84 -2.18 -1.40
C LEU A 398 6.71 -1.63 -2.53
N PHE A 399 7.37 -0.48 -2.29
CA PHE A 399 8.18 0.17 -3.30
C PHE A 399 9.36 -0.72 -3.73
N LEU A 400 10.07 -1.31 -2.77
CA LEU A 400 11.16 -2.24 -3.05
C LEU A 400 10.66 -3.61 -3.53
N ARG A 401 9.43 -4.02 -3.23
CA ARG A 401 8.86 -5.28 -3.72
C ARG A 401 8.40 -5.22 -5.16
N PHE A 402 7.95 -4.08 -5.66
CA PHE A 402 7.29 -4.01 -6.97
C PHE A 402 7.94 -3.08 -7.97
N CYS A 403 8.76 -2.11 -7.54
CA CYS A 403 9.27 -1.08 -8.43
C CYS A 403 10.77 -1.20 -8.68
N ASP A 404 11.18 -0.62 -9.81
CA ASP A 404 12.57 -0.30 -10.10
C ASP A 404 12.97 1.00 -9.38
N VAL A 405 13.13 0.89 -8.07
CA VAL A 405 13.30 2.05 -7.19
C VAL A 405 14.50 2.90 -7.60
N ALA A 406 15.60 2.27 -7.99
CA ALA A 406 16.81 2.89 -8.49
C ALA A 406 16.58 3.97 -9.57
N ASN A 407 15.59 3.73 -10.45
CA ASN A 407 15.29 4.57 -11.60
C ASN A 407 14.10 5.53 -11.37
N THR A 408 13.62 5.63 -10.13
CA THR A 408 12.65 6.65 -9.72
C THR A 408 13.35 7.95 -9.30
N ALA A 409 12.61 9.06 -9.17
CA ALA A 409 13.18 10.31 -8.69
C ALA A 409 13.69 10.16 -7.24
N THR A 410 12.95 9.47 -6.37
CA THR A 410 13.39 9.13 -5.01
C THR A 410 14.66 8.29 -5.01
N GLY A 411 14.74 7.27 -5.87
CA GLY A 411 15.93 6.43 -5.97
C GLY A 411 17.18 7.19 -6.43
N ARG A 412 17.03 8.07 -7.43
CA ARG A 412 18.10 8.96 -7.87
C ARG A 412 18.55 9.92 -6.76
N MET A 413 17.60 10.61 -6.12
CA MET A 413 17.88 11.49 -4.97
C MET A 413 18.56 10.74 -3.82
N ALA A 414 18.16 9.50 -3.56
CA ALA A 414 18.80 8.64 -2.57
C ALA A 414 20.27 8.39 -2.91
N ARG A 415 20.57 7.97 -4.14
CA ARG A 415 21.95 7.73 -4.60
C ARG A 415 22.80 9.00 -4.55
N GLU A 416 22.24 10.14 -4.97
CA GLU A 416 22.93 11.44 -4.92
C GLU A 416 23.19 11.91 -3.48
N THR A 417 22.21 11.75 -2.59
CA THR A 417 22.36 12.10 -1.16
C THR A 417 23.50 11.33 -0.52
N TYR A 418 23.73 10.09 -0.97
CA TYR A 418 24.88 9.31 -0.55
C TYR A 418 26.18 9.82 -1.16
N ALA A 419 26.23 10.03 -2.49
CA ALA A 419 27.42 10.48 -3.20
C ALA A 419 27.96 11.83 -2.69
N ARG A 420 27.08 12.79 -2.40
CA ARG A 420 27.45 14.13 -1.88
C ARG A 420 27.99 14.11 -0.44
N ARG A 421 27.67 13.07 0.33
CA ARG A 421 28.09 12.97 1.74
C ARG A 421 29.44 12.30 1.94
N GLY A 422 30.11 11.88 0.86
CA GLY A 422 31.49 11.38 0.88
C GLY A 422 31.78 10.38 1.99
N GLY A 423 31.48 9.10 1.77
CA GLY A 423 32.14 7.99 2.50
C GLY A 423 31.85 7.85 3.98
#